data_AF-A0A5K0VME5-F1
#
_entry.id   AF-A0A5K0VME5-F1
#
_cell.length_a   1.000
_cell.length_b   1.000
_cell.length_c   1.000
_cell.angle_alpha   90.00
_cell.angle_beta   90.00
_cell.angle_gamma   90.00
#
_symmetry.space_group_name_H-M   'P 1'
#
loop_
_entity.id
_entity.type
_entity.pdbx_description
1 polymer ?
#
loop_
_entity_poly.entity_id
_entity_poly.type
_entity_poly.pdbx_seq_one_letter_code
_entity_poly.pdbx_strand_id
1 'polypeptide(L)'
;KQGEEEKFARMSRSSSRQAMKTSTVVLLPTAYVFFPASAAALSLLLHLPALHSRFESNFEDLTAKIEVPGLDPLHPLDLPLPLRRKGTPQYTWFLDSSLLYLEAMGILSNTFHDLETRALSAMMGEQERRGR
;
A
#
# COMPACT_ATOMS: atom_id res chain seq x y z
N LYS A 1 0.97 27.68 -6.83
CA LYS A 1 0.19 26.43 -6.98
C LYS A 1 1.07 25.19 -6.81
N GLN A 2 2.03 24.90 -7.70
CA GLN A 2 2.91 23.71 -7.58
C GLN A 2 3.84 23.73 -6.35
N GLY A 3 4.37 24.90 -6.00
CA GLY A 3 5.25 25.07 -4.82
C GLY A 3 4.54 24.97 -3.46
N GLU A 4 3.21 25.07 -3.41
CA GLU A 4 2.43 24.95 -2.17
C GLU A 4 2.06 23.50 -1.90
N GLU A 5 1.77 22.72 -2.94
CA GLU A 5 1.61 21.25 -2.84
C GLU A 5 2.92 20.57 -2.44
N GLU A 6 4.06 21.00 -2.96
CA GLU A 6 5.37 20.48 -2.50
C GLU A 6 5.66 20.86 -1.04
N LYS A 7 5.23 22.05 -0.61
CA LYS A 7 5.36 22.47 0.80
C LYS A 7 4.45 21.64 1.71
N PHE A 8 3.22 21.40 1.30
CA PHE A 8 2.27 20.55 2.03
C PHE A 8 2.72 19.09 2.06
N ALA A 9 3.22 18.56 0.94
CA ALA A 9 3.80 17.21 0.87
C ALA A 9 5.07 17.09 1.73
N ARG A 10 5.94 18.11 1.76
CA ARG A 10 7.11 18.14 2.65
C ARG A 10 6.72 18.27 4.12
N MET A 11 5.67 19.02 4.43
CA MET A 11 5.17 19.22 5.80
C MET A 11 4.41 18.00 6.31
N SER A 12 3.67 17.31 5.45
CA SER A 12 3.04 16.02 5.72
C SER A 12 4.10 14.91 5.88
N ARG A 13 5.15 14.91 5.04
CA ARG A 13 6.31 14.02 5.16
C ARG A 13 7.13 14.31 6.42
N SER A 14 7.32 15.57 6.79
CA SER A 14 8.05 15.92 8.01
C SER A 14 7.23 15.57 9.24
N SER A 15 5.92 15.85 9.26
CA SER A 15 5.05 15.50 10.37
C SER A 15 4.94 13.98 10.56
N SER A 16 4.81 13.21 9.48
CA SER A 16 4.78 11.73 9.54
C SER A 16 6.13 11.14 9.96
N ARG A 17 7.26 11.66 9.43
CA ARG A 17 8.60 11.18 9.80
C ARG A 17 9.01 11.62 11.22
N GLN A 18 8.56 12.78 11.70
CA GLN A 18 8.87 13.27 13.05
C GLN A 18 8.04 12.53 14.10
N ALA A 19 6.78 12.22 13.80
CA ALA A 19 5.92 11.39 14.66
C ALA A 19 6.51 9.97 14.84
N MET A 20 7.15 9.44 13.79
CA MET A 20 7.80 8.13 13.85
C MET A 20 9.19 8.13 14.49
N LYS A 21 9.98 9.21 14.33
CA LYS A 21 11.35 9.27 14.87
C LYS A 21 11.41 9.58 16.37
N THR A 22 10.34 10.10 16.96
CA THR A 22 10.31 10.46 18.39
C THR A 22 9.79 9.29 19.25
N SER A 23 10.28 8.08 18.99
CA SER A 23 10.05 6.91 19.82
C SER A 23 11.38 6.20 20.07
N THR A 24 12.22 6.83 20.88
CA THR A 24 13.31 6.16 21.60
C THR A 24 12.94 6.11 23.08
N VAL A 25 11.79 5.49 23.39
CA VAL A 25 11.46 4.95 24.72
C VAL A 25 10.49 3.79 24.47
N VAL A 26 11.02 2.56 24.52
CA VAL A 26 10.31 1.26 24.42
C VAL A 26 9.71 0.94 23.03
N LEU A 27 10.08 -0.23 22.51
CA LEU A 27 9.55 -0.87 21.30
C LEU A 27 8.02 -0.94 21.33
N LEU A 28 7.33 0.03 20.74
CA LEU A 28 5.97 -0.15 20.30
C LEU A 28 6.01 -0.19 18.78
N PRO A 29 6.02 -1.37 18.12
CA PRO A 29 5.60 -1.44 16.73
C PRO A 29 4.27 -0.71 16.65
N THR A 30 4.08 0.11 15.62
CA THR A 30 2.84 0.84 15.37
C THR A 30 1.66 -0.11 15.55
N ALA A 31 0.98 0.00 16.69
CA ALA A 31 0.15 -1.08 17.21
C ALA A 31 -1.04 -1.35 16.28
N TYR A 32 -1.62 -0.28 15.74
CA TYR A 32 -2.66 -0.35 14.74
C TYR A 32 -2.55 0.86 13.81
N VAL A 33 -2.74 0.65 12.50
CA VAL A 33 -2.79 1.73 11.52
C VAL A 33 -4.15 1.73 10.84
N PHE A 34 -4.74 2.91 10.66
CA PHE A 34 -5.97 3.05 9.88
C PHE A 34 -5.67 3.23 8.40
N PHE A 35 -6.36 2.47 7.55
CA PHE A 35 -6.31 2.60 6.10
C PHE A 35 -7.66 3.12 5.57
N PRO A 36 -7.73 4.37 5.09
CA PRO A 36 -9.00 5.06 4.81
C PRO A 36 -9.62 4.71 3.44
N ALA A 37 -9.13 3.70 2.74
CA ALA A 37 -9.56 3.31 1.40
C ALA A 37 -9.93 1.82 1.33
N SER A 38 -10.24 1.34 0.12
CA SER A 38 -10.75 -0.01 -0.13
C SER A 38 -9.74 -1.11 0.22
N ALA A 39 -10.24 -2.30 0.52
CA ALA A 39 -9.41 -3.50 0.73
C ALA A 39 -8.61 -3.84 -0.53
N ALA A 40 -9.16 -3.59 -1.73
CA ALA A 40 -8.42 -3.76 -2.98
C ALA A 40 -7.17 -2.85 -3.04
N ALA A 41 -7.31 -1.58 -2.68
CA ALA A 41 -6.19 -0.64 -2.64
C ALA A 41 -5.18 -1.02 -1.54
N LEU A 42 -5.66 -1.49 -0.38
CA LEU A 42 -4.80 -1.99 0.69
C LEU A 42 -3.99 -3.21 0.22
N SER A 43 -4.64 -4.20 -0.40
CA SER A 43 -3.96 -5.39 -0.92
C SER A 43 -2.90 -5.02 -1.96
N LEU A 44 -3.20 -4.11 -2.89
CA LEU A 44 -2.22 -3.60 -3.84
C LEU A 44 -1.03 -2.93 -3.13
N LEU A 45 -1.29 -2.12 -2.09
CA LEU A 45 -0.25 -1.44 -1.33
C LEU A 45 0.63 -2.43 -0.57
N LEU A 46 0.05 -3.43 0.09
CA LEU A 46 0.79 -4.46 0.83
C LEU A 46 1.68 -5.31 -0.10
N HIS A 47 1.24 -5.53 -1.35
CA HIS A 47 2.03 -6.26 -2.35
C HIS A 47 3.00 -5.36 -3.13
N LEU A 48 2.96 -4.04 -2.96
CA LEU A 48 3.80 -3.09 -3.69
C LEU A 48 5.31 -3.36 -3.55
N PRO A 49 5.86 -3.73 -2.37
CA PRO A 49 7.29 -4.08 -2.25
C PRO A 49 7.67 -5.30 -3.09
N ALA A 50 6.86 -6.36 -3.08
CA ALA A 50 7.11 -7.56 -3.87
C ALA A 50 7.01 -7.26 -5.38
N LEU A 51 6.01 -6.46 -5.79
CA LEU A 51 5.88 -6.00 -7.17
C LEU A 51 7.03 -5.07 -7.59
N HIS A 52 7.53 -4.25 -6.67
CA HIS A 52 8.68 -3.38 -6.92
C HIS A 52 9.92 -4.21 -7.25
N SER A 53 10.20 -5.26 -6.47
CA SER A 53 11.32 -6.18 -6.70
C SER A 53 11.15 -7.09 -7.92
N ARG A 54 9.90 -7.48 -8.26
CA ARG A 54 9.61 -8.39 -9.37
C ARG A 54 9.83 -7.75 -10.75
N PHE A 55 9.53 -6.46 -10.90
CA PHE A 55 9.60 -5.78 -12.19
C PHE A 55 10.71 -4.73 -12.17
N GLU A 56 11.64 -4.71 -13.12
CA GLU A 56 12.66 -3.64 -13.13
C GLU A 56 12.14 -2.34 -13.77
N SER A 57 11.27 -2.47 -14.78
CA SER A 57 10.66 -1.34 -15.49
C SER A 57 9.58 -0.61 -14.69
N ASN A 58 9.13 0.55 -15.18
CA ASN A 58 7.91 1.17 -14.68
C ASN A 58 6.71 0.26 -14.98
N PHE A 59 5.66 0.36 -14.17
CA PHE A 59 4.46 -0.42 -14.41
C PHE A 59 3.76 0.00 -15.69
N GLU A 60 3.73 1.29 -16.04
CA GLU A 60 3.12 1.75 -17.30
C GLU A 60 3.77 1.19 -18.57
N ASP A 61 5.02 0.71 -18.48
CA ASP A 61 5.76 0.12 -19.59
C ASP A 61 5.50 -1.41 -19.71
N LEU A 62 4.79 -2.01 -18.75
CA LEU A 62 4.50 -3.44 -18.75
C LEU A 62 3.39 -3.78 -19.75
N THR A 63 3.58 -4.88 -20.47
CA THR A 63 2.54 -5.50 -21.32
C THR A 63 1.77 -6.59 -20.58
N ALA A 64 2.38 -7.19 -19.56
CA ALA A 64 1.75 -8.21 -18.73
C ALA A 64 0.83 -7.59 -17.68
N LYS A 65 -0.26 -8.30 -17.35
CA LYS A 65 -1.14 -7.94 -16.25
C LYS A 65 -0.44 -8.15 -14.91
N ILE A 66 -0.81 -7.33 -13.93
CA ILE A 66 -0.27 -7.37 -12.58
C ILE A 66 -1.22 -8.20 -11.72
N GLU A 67 -0.69 -9.28 -11.15
CA GLU A 67 -1.42 -10.18 -10.27
C GLU A 67 -1.25 -9.74 -8.83
N VAL A 68 -2.37 -9.52 -8.15
CA VAL A 68 -2.43 -9.21 -6.72
C VAL A 68 -3.44 -10.17 -6.09
N PRO A 69 -3.08 -10.89 -5.02
CA PRO A 69 -4.01 -11.77 -4.32
C PRO A 69 -5.31 -11.06 -3.92
N GLY A 70 -6.44 -11.68 -4.26
CA GLY A 70 -7.78 -11.17 -3.96
C GLY A 70 -8.33 -10.13 -4.94
N LEU A 71 -7.56 -9.73 -5.96
CA LEU A 71 -8.01 -8.84 -7.04
C LEU A 71 -8.04 -9.59 -8.37
N ASP A 72 -8.77 -9.04 -9.33
CA ASP A 72 -8.61 -9.45 -10.72
C ASP A 72 -7.29 -8.92 -11.29
N PRO A 73 -6.67 -9.65 -12.24
CA PRO A 73 -5.42 -9.21 -12.86
C PRO A 73 -5.55 -7.80 -13.42
N LEU A 74 -4.75 -6.88 -12.89
CA LEU A 74 -4.82 -5.46 -13.16
C LEU A 74 -4.07 -5.14 -14.46
N HIS A 75 -4.69 -4.35 -15.34
CA HIS A 75 -3.91 -3.74 -16.42
C HIS A 75 -2.99 -2.67 -15.80
N PRO A 76 -1.73 -2.51 -16.24
CA PRO A 76 -0.83 -1.55 -15.62
C PRO A 76 -1.31 -0.09 -15.69
N LEU A 77 -2.12 0.23 -16.71
CA LEU A 77 -2.79 1.53 -16.85
C LEU A 77 -4.02 1.70 -15.95
N ASP A 78 -4.47 0.68 -15.22
CA ASP A 78 -5.55 0.79 -14.23
C ASP A 78 -5.00 1.11 -12.83
N LEU A 79 -3.67 1.03 -12.65
CA LEU A 79 -3.04 1.40 -11.39
C LEU A 79 -3.25 2.90 -11.09
N PRO A 80 -3.31 3.27 -9.79
CA PRO A 80 -3.24 4.67 -9.39
C PRO A 80 -2.05 5.37 -10.05
N LEU A 81 -2.28 6.56 -10.59
CA LEU A 81 -1.25 7.34 -11.30
C LEU A 81 0.09 7.42 -10.55
N PRO A 82 0.13 7.65 -9.22
CA PRO A 82 1.38 7.67 -8.46
C PRO A 82 2.19 6.38 -8.50
N LEU A 83 1.56 5.23 -8.71
CA LEU A 83 2.22 3.93 -8.69
C LEU A 83 2.83 3.55 -10.04
N ARG A 84 2.39 4.18 -11.14
CA ARG A 84 2.78 3.78 -12.49
C ARG A 84 4.27 3.94 -12.78
N ARG A 85 4.90 4.99 -12.23
CA ARG A 85 6.31 5.36 -12.49
C ARG A 85 7.15 5.32 -11.23
N LYS A 86 8.14 4.43 -11.21
CA LYS A 86 8.96 4.11 -10.03
C LYS A 86 9.89 5.25 -9.61
N GLY A 87 10.36 6.04 -10.58
CA GLY A 87 11.29 7.16 -10.33
C GLY A 87 10.64 8.42 -9.74
N THR A 88 9.35 8.39 -9.42
CA THR A 88 8.64 9.58 -8.93
C THR A 88 8.68 9.68 -7.40
N PRO A 89 8.76 10.89 -6.81
CA PRO A 89 8.69 11.07 -5.36
C PRO A 89 7.41 10.52 -4.73
N GLN A 90 6.32 10.47 -5.50
CA GLN A 90 5.04 9.93 -5.05
C GLN A 90 5.13 8.40 -4.95
N TYR A 91 5.73 7.72 -5.94
CA TYR A 91 5.97 6.29 -5.88
C TYR A 91 6.81 5.90 -4.66
N THR A 92 7.93 6.60 -4.41
CA THR A 92 8.77 6.33 -3.24
C THR A 92 7.99 6.47 -1.94
N TRP A 93 7.09 7.46 -1.84
CA TRP A 93 6.25 7.61 -0.66
C TRP A 93 5.31 6.41 -0.47
N PHE A 94 4.65 5.92 -1.53
CA PHE A 94 3.80 4.73 -1.44
C PHE A 94 4.59 3.47 -1.10
N LEU A 95 5.80 3.32 -1.66
CA LEU A 95 6.68 2.19 -1.35
C LEU A 95 7.13 2.24 0.12
N ASP A 96 7.60 3.38 0.61
CA ASP A 96 7.94 3.56 2.03
C ASP A 96 6.72 3.25 2.93
N SER A 97 5.54 3.80 2.60
CA SER A 97 4.31 3.54 3.35
C SER A 97 3.93 2.06 3.36
N SER A 98 4.08 1.35 2.24
CA SER A 98 3.77 -0.08 2.18
C SER A 98 4.60 -0.92 3.16
N LEU A 99 5.88 -0.58 3.33
CA LEU A 99 6.75 -1.23 4.31
C LEU A 99 6.26 -0.97 5.74
N LEU A 100 5.80 0.24 6.04
CA LEU A 100 5.24 0.58 7.36
C LEU A 100 3.92 -0.16 7.65
N TYR A 101 3.07 -0.34 6.64
CA TYR A 101 1.85 -1.14 6.80
C TYR A 101 2.15 -2.62 7.05
N LEU A 102 3.22 -3.16 6.46
CA LEU A 102 3.67 -4.54 6.70
C LEU A 102 4.26 -4.72 8.12
N GLU A 103 4.79 -3.66 8.73
CA GLU A 103 5.31 -3.67 10.10
C GLU A 103 4.23 -3.43 11.18
N ALA A 104 3.00 -3.07 10.79
CA ALA A 104 1.91 -2.82 11.72
C ALA A 104 1.42 -4.10 12.40
N MET A 105 1.10 -4.03 13.70
CA MET A 105 0.51 -5.18 14.41
C MET A 105 -0.96 -5.43 13.98
N GLY A 106 -1.65 -4.42 13.47
CA GLY A 106 -2.95 -4.58 12.83
C GLY A 106 -3.32 -3.39 11.95
N ILE A 107 -4.24 -3.61 11.00
CA ILE A 107 -4.73 -2.58 10.10
C ILE A 107 -6.25 -2.48 10.24
N LEU A 108 -6.73 -1.29 10.57
CA LEU A 108 -8.16 -0.96 10.55
C LEU A 108 -8.51 -0.47 9.14
N SER A 109 -9.35 -1.21 8.42
CA SER A 109 -9.76 -0.86 7.06
C SER A 109 -11.17 -0.27 7.04
N ASN A 110 -11.38 0.80 6.26
CA ASN A 110 -12.69 1.43 6.08
C ASN A 110 -13.57 0.68 5.07
N THR A 111 -13.81 -0.61 5.33
CA THR A 111 -14.59 -1.50 4.47
C THR A 111 -15.12 -2.68 5.30
N PHE A 112 -15.91 -3.56 4.69
CA PHE A 112 -16.45 -4.75 5.36
C PHE A 112 -16.45 -5.96 4.43
N HIS A 113 -16.51 -7.16 5.02
CA HIS A 113 -16.33 -8.44 4.32
C HIS A 113 -17.24 -8.63 3.11
N ASP A 114 -18.53 -8.34 3.23
CA ASP A 114 -19.50 -8.58 2.15
C ASP A 114 -19.35 -7.60 0.97
N LEU A 115 -18.63 -6.47 1.16
CA LEU A 115 -18.35 -5.52 0.09
C LEU A 115 -17.15 -5.97 -0.75
N GLU A 116 -16.09 -6.47 -0.10
CA GLU A 116 -14.80 -6.77 -0.74
C GLU A 116 -14.30 -8.17 -0.35
N THR A 117 -15.18 -9.16 -0.42
CA THR A 117 -14.93 -10.53 0.06
C THR A 117 -13.64 -11.11 -0.49
N ARG A 118 -13.38 -10.98 -1.80
CA ARG A 118 -12.18 -11.56 -2.43
C ARG A 118 -10.88 -10.96 -1.88
N ALA A 119 -10.83 -9.64 -1.74
CA ALA A 119 -9.64 -8.94 -1.24
C ALA A 119 -9.40 -9.28 0.24
N LEU A 120 -10.45 -9.21 1.06
CA LEU A 120 -10.36 -9.49 2.49
C LEU A 120 -10.02 -10.96 2.78
N SER A 121 -10.68 -11.92 2.13
CA SER A 121 -10.35 -13.34 2.31
C SER A 121 -8.94 -13.70 1.85
N ALA A 122 -8.41 -13.03 0.81
CA ALA A 122 -7.03 -13.23 0.39
C ALA A 122 -6.02 -12.69 1.42
N MET A 123 -6.27 -11.51 1.99
CA MET A 123 -5.41 -10.93 3.03
C MET A 123 -5.45 -11.72 4.35
N MET A 124 -6.61 -12.30 4.69
CA MET A 124 -6.78 -13.10 5.92
C MET A 124 -6.36 -14.58 5.76
N GLY A 125 -5.93 -15.00 4.57
CA GLY A 125 -5.57 -16.40 4.30
C GLY A 125 -6.77 -17.37 4.33
N GLU A 126 -8.00 -16.86 4.22
CA GLU A 126 -9.22 -17.66 4.34
C GLU A 126 -9.52 -18.52 3.10
N GLN A 127 -8.88 -18.23 1.97
CA GLN A 127 -8.98 -19.04 0.75
C GLN A 127 -8.59 -20.52 0.98
N GLU A 128 -7.74 -20.82 1.96
CA GLU A 128 -7.31 -22.20 2.27
C GLU A 128 -8.22 -22.95 3.26
N ARG A 129 -9.14 -22.28 3.96
CA ARG A 129 -9.99 -22.94 4.99
C ARG A 129 -11.29 -23.52 4.45
N ARG A 130 -11.69 -23.19 3.23
CA ARG A 130 -12.97 -23.62 2.63
C ARG A 130 -12.88 -24.92 1.82
N GLY A 131 -11.73 -25.57 1.82
CA GLY A 131 -11.45 -26.84 1.12
C GLY A 131 -10.99 -27.99 2.01
N ARG A 132 -11.26 -27.94 3.33
CA ARG A 132 -11.02 -29.05 4.26
C ARG A 132 -12.31 -29.48 4.94
#